data_AF-A0A183PB41-F1
#
_entry.id   AF-A0A183PB41-F1
#
_cell.length_a   1.000
_cell.length_b   1.000
_cell.length_c   1.000
_cell.angle_alpha   90.00
_cell.angle_beta   90.00
_cell.angle_gamma   90.00
#
_symmetry.space_group_name_H-M   'P 1'
#
loop_
_entity.id
_entity.type
_entity.pdbx_description
1 polymer ?
#
loop_
_entity_poly.entity_id
_entity_poly.type
_entity_poly.pdbx_seq_one_letter_code
_entity_poly.pdbx_strand_id
1 'polypeptide(L)'
;MLENWVFSQCCLRRISDFRSQHHIAEVQHHVFGYSYDNSIDFTILKRRFRWLAHVLRMSSQQIPHRGLFADSKTGWDKRKGNMAAFDLTNPKSVVSPGGVGFDINCGVRLIRTNLNLKDVLPVKEKLTQTLFDHIPVGVGSKGIIPMDAQALEEALEMGMDWSLRQGYVWAEDKEHCEEYGRMLQADPSKVSSRAKKRGLPQLGTLGAGNHYAEIQVVEEIFDKHAATKMGINHLNQIVLMIHCGSRGMGHQVATDALVSMEKAMKRDKIEVNDRQLACAHINSEEGQDYLKAMAAAANYAWVNRSSMTFLARQAFAKIFHSTPDDLDMQIIYDVSHNIAKVEEHWVDGKIKTLLVHRKGSTRAFPPHHPLIPVDYQLTGQPVLIGGTMGTCSYVLTGTEKAMTETFGSTCHGAGRALSRAKSRRNLDYTDVLAQLQEKGISIRVASPKLVMEEAPESYKNVTDVVDTCEFYFLLLQLSNFMCRI
;
A
#
# COMPACT_ATOMS: atom_id res chain seq x y z
N MET A 1 10.60 -36.34 -29.36
CA MET A 1 10.48 -37.35 -28.28
C MET A 1 11.67 -37.16 -27.37
N LEU A 2 11.43 -37.08 -26.04
CA LEU A 2 12.39 -36.84 -24.94
C LEU A 2 12.94 -35.40 -24.91
N GLU A 3 12.99 -34.62 -23.82
CA GLU A 3 12.93 -34.83 -22.37
C GLU A 3 12.41 -33.53 -21.73
N ASN A 4 11.35 -33.60 -20.90
CA ASN A 4 10.91 -32.49 -20.05
C ASN A 4 11.08 -32.90 -18.60
N TRP A 5 11.96 -32.20 -17.89
CA TRP A 5 12.16 -32.33 -16.45
C TRP A 5 10.92 -31.80 -15.71
N VAL A 6 10.05 -32.72 -15.32
CA VAL A 6 8.94 -32.50 -14.40
C VAL A 6 9.52 -32.50 -12.98
N PHE A 7 9.59 -31.35 -12.32
CA PHE A 7 9.81 -31.34 -10.87
C PHE A 7 8.54 -31.83 -10.16
N SER A 8 8.64 -33.05 -9.63
CA SER A 8 7.57 -33.86 -9.09
C SER A 8 7.18 -33.49 -7.66
N GLN A 9 5.97 -33.87 -7.28
CA GLN A 9 5.32 -33.78 -5.95
C GLN A 9 6.06 -34.46 -4.77
N CYS A 10 7.38 -34.65 -4.80
CA CYS A 10 8.11 -35.38 -3.75
C CYS A 10 8.40 -34.59 -2.46
N CYS A 11 8.32 -33.25 -2.45
CA CYS A 11 8.60 -32.48 -1.23
C CYS A 11 7.43 -32.40 -0.24
N LEU A 12 6.19 -32.68 -0.68
CA LEU A 12 5.01 -32.65 0.20
C LEU A 12 4.75 -33.99 0.92
N ARG A 13 5.35 -35.10 0.46
CA ARG A 13 5.20 -36.42 1.12
C ARG A 13 6.21 -36.71 2.23
N ARG A 14 7.40 -36.08 2.24
CA ARG A 14 8.38 -36.32 3.33
C ARG A 14 8.03 -35.65 4.66
N ILE A 15 7.09 -34.70 4.68
CA ILE A 15 6.65 -34.03 5.93
C ILE A 15 5.38 -34.70 6.50
N SER A 16 4.57 -35.36 5.66
CA SER A 16 3.39 -36.09 6.14
C SER A 16 3.72 -37.42 6.84
N ASP A 17 4.86 -38.02 6.52
CA ASP A 17 5.28 -39.32 7.08
C ASP A 17 6.01 -39.20 8.43
N PHE A 18 6.32 -37.99 8.89
CA PHE A 18 6.89 -37.74 10.23
C PHE A 18 5.83 -37.72 11.35
N ARG A 19 4.59 -38.14 11.06
CA ARG A 19 3.48 -38.16 12.03
C ARG A 19 3.50 -39.35 12.99
N SER A 20 4.43 -40.27 12.85
CA SER A 20 4.58 -41.36 13.80
C SER A 20 6.04 -41.53 14.18
N GLN A 21 6.29 -41.34 15.47
CA GLN A 21 7.48 -41.74 16.22
C GLN A 21 8.58 -40.66 16.39
N HIS A 22 8.72 -40.31 17.67
CA HIS A 22 9.95 -39.89 18.37
C HIS A 22 10.24 -38.41 18.67
N HIS A 23 10.96 -38.28 19.79
CA HIS A 23 11.08 -37.15 20.68
C HIS A 23 11.86 -35.99 20.06
N ILE A 24 11.47 -34.77 20.47
CA ILE A 24 11.92 -33.44 20.04
C ILE A 24 13.46 -33.26 20.02
N ALA A 25 14.23 -34.12 20.68
CA ALA A 25 15.69 -34.04 20.76
C ALA A 25 16.41 -34.50 19.47
N GLU A 26 15.90 -35.48 18.72
CA GLU A 26 16.60 -36.02 17.53
C GLU A 26 16.50 -35.09 16.30
N VAL A 27 15.42 -34.32 16.18
CA VAL A 27 15.22 -33.35 15.08
C VAL A 27 16.23 -32.19 15.17
N GLN A 28 16.69 -31.85 16.37
CA GLN A 28 17.66 -30.77 16.59
C GLN A 28 19.04 -31.10 16.02
N HIS A 29 19.46 -32.37 16.06
CA HIS A 29 20.79 -32.78 15.61
C HIS A 29 20.91 -32.95 14.09
N HIS A 30 19.83 -33.38 13.41
CA HIS A 30 19.87 -33.69 11.97
C HIS A 30 19.65 -32.50 11.05
N VAL A 31 19.01 -31.42 11.51
CA VAL A 31 18.72 -30.24 10.66
C VAL A 31 19.76 -29.13 10.83
N PHE A 32 20.35 -28.96 12.02
CA PHE A 32 21.18 -27.79 12.33
C PHE A 32 22.60 -28.10 12.84
N GLY A 33 22.95 -29.38 13.00
CA GLY A 33 24.35 -29.82 13.18
C GLY A 33 25.09 -29.36 14.45
N TYR A 34 24.44 -28.67 15.39
CA TYR A 34 25.06 -28.22 16.63
C TYR A 34 24.09 -28.27 17.82
N SER A 35 24.59 -28.74 18.96
CA SER A 35 23.94 -28.59 20.27
C SER A 35 24.40 -27.27 20.90
N TYR A 36 23.52 -26.29 21.05
CA TYR A 36 23.82 -25.14 21.89
C TYR A 36 22.69 -24.77 22.85
N ASP A 37 23.16 -24.49 24.06
CA ASP A 37 22.49 -24.08 25.27
C ASP A 37 22.46 -22.54 25.29
N ASN A 38 21.26 -21.92 25.27
CA ASN A 38 20.92 -20.59 25.83
C ASN A 38 19.52 -20.09 25.39
N SER A 39 18.89 -19.29 26.27
CA SER A 39 17.44 -19.08 26.39
C SER A 39 16.76 -18.11 25.40
N ILE A 40 17.49 -17.50 24.46
CA ILE A 40 16.90 -16.59 23.43
C ILE A 40 16.57 -17.37 22.15
N ASP A 41 17.49 -18.20 21.67
CA ASP A 41 17.27 -19.05 20.49
C ASP A 41 16.16 -20.07 20.73
N PHE A 42 16.01 -20.57 21.97
CA PHE A 42 14.92 -21.47 22.33
C PHE A 42 13.52 -20.80 22.25
N THR A 43 13.45 -19.50 22.53
CA THR A 43 12.21 -18.72 22.44
C THR A 43 11.87 -18.41 20.98
N ILE A 44 12.89 -18.09 20.17
CA ILE A 44 12.77 -17.93 18.71
C ILE A 44 12.36 -19.27 18.07
N LEU A 45 12.94 -20.39 18.49
CA LEU A 45 12.59 -21.74 18.01
C LEU A 45 11.17 -22.15 18.42
N LYS A 46 10.73 -21.87 19.66
CA LYS A 46 9.36 -22.13 20.11
C LYS A 46 8.34 -21.31 19.32
N ARG A 47 8.64 -20.04 19.01
CA ARG A 47 7.81 -19.23 18.11
C ARG A 47 7.78 -19.85 16.71
N ARG A 48 8.93 -20.24 16.14
CA ARG A 48 9.04 -20.93 14.83
C ARG A 48 8.25 -22.25 14.74
N PHE A 49 8.23 -23.08 15.79
CA PHE A 49 7.48 -24.35 15.79
C PHE A 49 5.96 -24.19 15.98
N ARG A 50 5.51 -23.27 16.84
CA ARG A 50 4.08 -22.90 16.92
C ARG A 50 3.59 -22.30 15.61
N TRP A 51 4.45 -21.54 14.94
CA TRP A 51 4.21 -20.87 13.68
C TRP A 51 4.13 -21.85 12.49
N LEU A 52 5.00 -22.87 12.42
CA LEU A 52 4.92 -23.93 11.41
C LEU A 52 3.59 -24.70 11.47
N ALA A 53 3.08 -24.95 12.69
CA ALA A 53 1.79 -25.59 12.89
C ALA A 53 0.58 -24.72 12.46
N HIS A 54 0.73 -23.40 12.48
CA HIS A 54 -0.28 -22.45 11.98
C HIS A 54 -0.26 -22.36 10.45
N VAL A 55 0.92 -22.24 9.84
CA VAL A 55 1.08 -22.16 8.37
C VAL A 55 0.63 -23.44 7.67
N LEU A 56 0.87 -24.61 8.26
CA LEU A 56 0.39 -25.90 7.75
C LEU A 56 -1.15 -26.06 7.86
N ARG A 57 -1.84 -25.19 8.61
CA ARG A 57 -3.31 -25.16 8.74
C ARG A 57 -3.97 -24.09 7.86
N MET A 58 -3.21 -23.21 7.23
CA MET A 58 -3.74 -22.17 6.34
C MET A 58 -4.14 -22.77 5.00
N SER A 59 -5.34 -22.41 4.50
CA SER A 59 -5.79 -22.88 3.20
C SER A 59 -4.96 -22.20 2.08
N SER A 60 -4.74 -22.91 0.98
CA SER A 60 -3.94 -22.45 -0.17
C SER A 60 -4.42 -21.14 -0.82
N GLN A 61 -5.53 -20.55 -0.35
CA GLN A 61 -6.06 -19.26 -0.78
C GLN A 61 -5.50 -18.04 0.00
N GLN A 62 -4.62 -18.24 0.99
CA GLN A 62 -4.16 -17.19 1.91
C GLN A 62 -2.69 -16.74 1.73
N ILE A 63 -1.93 -17.38 0.84
CA ILE A 63 -0.53 -16.99 0.53
C ILE A 63 -0.53 -15.91 -0.59
N PRO A 64 0.35 -14.89 -0.57
CA PRO A 64 0.57 -14.01 -1.71
C PRO A 64 0.99 -14.86 -2.92
N HIS A 65 0.11 -14.95 -3.92
CA HIS A 65 0.37 -15.75 -5.11
C HIS A 65 1.12 -14.91 -6.16
N ARG A 66 2.08 -15.57 -6.81
CA ARG A 66 2.99 -15.14 -7.90
C ARG A 66 2.54 -13.92 -8.71
N GLY A 67 3.48 -13.02 -9.02
CA GLY A 67 3.35 -12.10 -10.15
C GLY A 67 3.10 -12.89 -11.44
N LEU A 68 2.12 -12.46 -12.23
CA LEU A 68 1.85 -13.08 -13.53
C LEU A 68 2.77 -12.43 -14.59
N PHE A 69 3.57 -13.25 -15.27
CA PHE A 69 3.98 -12.94 -16.64
C PHE A 69 2.81 -13.32 -17.55
N ALA A 70 2.25 -12.35 -18.26
CA ALA A 70 1.34 -12.63 -19.36
C ALA A 70 2.15 -12.61 -20.67
N ASP A 71 2.56 -13.77 -21.17
CA ASP A 71 2.90 -13.93 -22.59
C ASP A 71 1.58 -14.06 -23.38
N SER A 72 1.58 -13.54 -24.61
CA SER A 72 0.51 -13.52 -25.61
C SER A 72 -0.20 -14.86 -25.88
N LYS A 73 0.31 -15.99 -25.36
CA LYS A 73 -0.33 -17.32 -25.46
C LYS A 73 -1.01 -17.78 -24.17
N THR A 74 -0.66 -17.21 -23.02
CA THR A 74 -1.27 -17.51 -21.73
C THR A 74 -2.16 -16.34 -21.36
N GLY A 75 -3.45 -16.47 -21.69
CA GLY A 75 -4.46 -15.48 -21.35
C GLY A 75 -4.40 -15.07 -19.87
N TRP A 76 -4.90 -13.87 -19.58
CA TRP A 76 -5.02 -13.33 -18.24
C TRP A 76 -5.82 -14.29 -17.35
N ASP A 77 -5.14 -15.16 -16.61
CA ASP A 77 -5.77 -16.04 -15.62
C ASP A 77 -5.93 -15.25 -14.32
N LYS A 78 -7.16 -15.17 -13.81
CA LYS A 78 -7.49 -14.46 -12.57
C LYS A 78 -7.08 -15.31 -11.37
N ARG A 79 -5.78 -15.65 -11.28
CA ARG A 79 -5.15 -15.94 -10.00
C ARG A 79 -4.88 -14.59 -9.36
N LYS A 80 -5.32 -14.39 -8.12
CA LYS A 80 -5.22 -13.12 -7.39
C LYS A 80 -3.75 -12.75 -7.13
N GLY A 81 -3.05 -12.29 -8.17
CA GLY A 81 -1.79 -11.58 -8.10
C GLY A 81 -2.09 -10.08 -8.11
N ASN A 82 -1.63 -9.36 -7.10
CA ASN A 82 -1.83 -7.91 -6.96
C ASN A 82 -0.86 -7.10 -7.83
N MET A 83 -0.08 -7.76 -8.70
CA MET A 83 0.94 -7.15 -9.56
C MET A 83 1.12 -7.94 -10.86
N ALA A 84 1.34 -7.23 -11.96
CA ALA A 84 1.70 -7.78 -13.27
C ALA A 84 2.66 -6.84 -14.00
N ALA A 85 3.64 -7.37 -14.73
CA ALA A 85 4.63 -6.57 -15.47
C ALA A 85 4.60 -6.91 -16.96
N PHE A 86 4.59 -5.89 -17.82
CA PHE A 86 4.49 -6.05 -19.27
C PHE A 86 5.68 -5.40 -19.98
N ASP A 87 6.36 -6.13 -20.86
CA ASP A 87 7.55 -5.66 -21.58
C ASP A 87 7.20 -4.56 -22.59
N LEU A 88 7.73 -3.34 -22.44
CA LEU A 88 7.41 -2.22 -23.33
C LEU A 88 7.93 -2.44 -24.76
N THR A 89 8.94 -3.29 -24.95
CA THR A 89 9.50 -3.59 -26.27
C THR A 89 8.59 -4.52 -27.08
N ASN A 90 7.70 -5.24 -26.41
CA ASN A 90 6.73 -6.11 -27.06
C ASN A 90 5.50 -5.30 -27.50
N PRO A 91 5.23 -5.17 -28.81
CA PRO A 91 4.10 -4.39 -29.32
C PRO A 91 2.74 -4.98 -28.89
N LYS A 92 2.70 -6.25 -28.46
CA LYS A 92 1.50 -6.90 -27.94
C LYS A 92 1.25 -6.65 -26.45
N SER A 93 2.20 -6.06 -25.73
CA SER A 93 2.03 -5.74 -24.31
C SER A 93 0.88 -4.76 -24.10
N VAL A 94 0.19 -4.90 -22.97
CA VAL A 94 -1.05 -4.19 -22.69
C VAL A 94 -0.97 -3.38 -21.42
N VAL A 95 -1.82 -2.36 -21.34
CA VAL A 95 -2.16 -1.63 -20.12
C VAL A 95 -3.62 -1.88 -19.79
N SER A 96 -3.93 -2.11 -18.51
CA SER A 96 -5.30 -2.35 -18.04
C SER A 96 -5.65 -1.49 -16.82
N PRO A 97 -6.71 -0.67 -16.88
CA PRO A 97 -7.27 0.01 -15.72
C PRO A 97 -7.69 -0.97 -14.62
N GLY A 98 -8.11 -2.18 -15.01
CA GLY A 98 -8.43 -3.26 -14.08
C GLY A 98 -7.23 -3.76 -13.28
N GLY A 99 -6.03 -3.68 -13.86
CA GLY A 99 -4.74 -4.02 -13.24
C GLY A 99 -4.14 -2.93 -12.35
N VAL A 100 -4.61 -1.68 -12.47
CA VAL A 100 -4.25 -0.55 -11.59
C VAL A 100 -5.25 -0.40 -10.45
N GLY A 101 -6.55 -0.48 -10.77
CA GLY A 101 -7.65 -0.19 -9.84
C GLY A 101 -8.33 1.14 -10.13
N PHE A 102 -9.56 1.29 -9.61
CA PHE A 102 -10.38 2.48 -9.85
C PHE A 102 -9.91 3.69 -9.04
N ASP A 103 -9.50 3.50 -7.79
CA ASP A 103 -8.91 4.57 -7.01
C ASP A 103 -7.41 4.65 -7.33
N ILE A 104 -7.12 5.30 -8.46
CA ILE A 104 -5.76 5.50 -8.97
C ILE A 104 -4.95 6.25 -7.93
N ASN A 105 -3.74 5.78 -7.68
CA ASN A 105 -2.86 6.25 -6.63
C ASN A 105 -3.52 6.34 -5.25
N CYS A 106 -4.45 5.42 -4.94
CA CYS A 106 -4.72 5.10 -3.54
C CYS A 106 -3.40 4.67 -2.90
N GLY A 107 -3.09 5.28 -1.76
CA GLY A 107 -1.77 5.19 -1.15
C GLY A 107 -1.80 5.65 0.30
N VAL A 108 -0.65 5.47 0.95
CA VAL A 108 -0.47 5.75 2.37
C VAL A 108 0.68 6.73 2.52
N ARG A 109 0.51 7.70 3.42
CA ARG A 109 1.55 8.62 3.87
C ARG A 109 1.70 8.50 5.37
N LEU A 110 2.95 8.46 5.85
CA LEU A 110 3.27 8.41 7.27
C LEU A 110 4.04 9.67 7.67
N ILE A 111 3.62 10.30 8.75
CA ILE A 111 4.20 11.53 9.30
C ILE A 111 4.68 11.23 10.72
N ARG A 112 5.94 11.54 11.04
CA ARG A 112 6.47 11.40 12.40
C ARG A 112 6.14 12.63 13.23
N THR A 113 6.28 12.51 14.54
CA THR A 113 6.30 13.65 15.47
C THR A 113 7.35 13.40 16.54
N ASN A 114 7.75 14.43 17.27
CA ASN A 114 8.55 14.29 18.50
C ASN A 114 7.69 14.02 19.76
N LEU A 115 6.37 13.87 19.61
CA LEU A 115 5.44 13.61 20.70
C LEU A 115 5.49 12.14 21.15
N ASN A 116 5.13 11.93 22.42
CA ASN A 116 4.97 10.61 23.02
C ASN A 116 3.51 10.34 23.39
N LEU A 117 3.18 9.06 23.60
CA LEU A 117 1.86 8.63 24.05
C LEU A 117 1.36 9.40 25.26
N LYS A 118 2.23 9.65 26.26
CA LYS A 118 1.88 10.43 27.46
C LYS A 118 1.45 11.88 27.16
N ASP A 119 1.94 12.46 26.06
CA ASP A 119 1.64 13.84 25.66
C ASP A 119 0.27 13.90 24.95
N VAL A 120 -0.08 12.84 24.22
CA VAL A 120 -1.34 12.75 23.46
C VAL A 120 -2.51 12.24 24.30
N LEU A 121 -2.29 11.29 25.23
CA LEU A 121 -3.37 10.67 26.02
C LEU A 121 -4.32 11.69 26.67
N PRO A 122 -3.86 12.77 27.32
CA PRO A 122 -4.74 13.77 27.95
C PRO A 122 -5.61 14.54 26.96
N VAL A 123 -5.15 14.69 25.71
CA VAL A 123 -5.82 15.48 24.67
C VAL A 123 -6.42 14.63 23.56
N LYS A 124 -6.34 13.29 23.66
CA LYS A 124 -6.69 12.33 22.60
C LYS A 124 -8.03 12.63 21.96
N GLU A 125 -9.11 12.72 22.73
CA GLU A 125 -10.46 12.99 22.20
C GLU A 125 -10.55 14.35 21.49
N LYS A 126 -9.90 15.37 22.05
CA LYS A 126 -9.90 16.72 21.48
C LYS A 126 -9.08 16.79 20.20
N LEU A 127 -7.96 16.07 20.14
CA LEU A 127 -7.10 15.96 18.96
C LEU A 127 -7.80 15.19 17.84
N THR A 128 -8.41 14.05 18.13
CA THR A 128 -9.21 13.29 17.14
C THR A 128 -10.35 14.15 16.59
N GLN A 129 -11.07 14.87 17.47
CA GLN A 129 -12.11 15.79 17.01
C GLN A 129 -11.55 16.92 16.14
N THR A 130 -10.43 17.51 16.55
CA THR A 130 -9.82 18.62 15.82
C THR A 130 -9.32 18.19 14.45
N LEU A 131 -8.74 16.98 14.31
CA LEU A 131 -8.42 16.40 13.01
C LEU A 131 -9.66 16.22 12.13
N PHE A 132 -10.75 15.69 12.70
CA PHE A 132 -12.01 15.50 11.99
C PHE A 132 -12.63 16.82 11.53
N ASP A 133 -12.49 17.89 12.32
CA ASP A 133 -12.96 19.23 11.96
C ASP A 133 -12.11 19.88 10.85
N HIS A 134 -10.81 19.60 10.80
CA HIS A 134 -9.89 20.17 9.80
C HIS A 134 -9.86 19.37 8.49
N ILE A 135 -10.01 18.05 8.54
CA ILE A 135 -9.94 17.16 7.38
C ILE A 135 -11.36 16.74 7.00
N PRO A 136 -11.95 17.25 5.91
CA PRO A 136 -13.28 16.84 5.50
C PRO A 136 -13.35 15.34 5.17
N VAL A 137 -14.28 14.64 5.82
CA VAL A 137 -14.52 13.20 5.66
C VAL A 137 -15.92 12.97 5.07
N GLY A 138 -16.09 11.91 4.29
CA GLY A 138 -17.40 11.47 3.79
C GLY A 138 -17.60 11.62 2.29
N VAL A 139 -18.66 10.97 1.79
CA VAL A 139 -19.06 11.04 0.38
C VAL A 139 -19.73 12.39 0.11
N GLY A 140 -19.21 13.15 -0.84
CA GLY A 140 -19.77 14.45 -1.24
C GLY A 140 -19.24 15.64 -0.42
N SER A 141 -18.38 15.39 0.57
CA SER A 141 -17.68 16.44 1.32
C SER A 141 -16.78 17.26 0.39
N LYS A 142 -16.66 18.55 0.71
CA LYS A 142 -15.89 19.50 -0.08
C LYS A 142 -14.55 19.82 0.59
N GLY A 143 -13.52 20.00 -0.23
CA GLY A 143 -12.24 20.52 0.19
C GLY A 143 -12.32 21.91 0.79
N ILE A 144 -11.43 22.20 1.75
CA ILE A 144 -11.28 23.53 2.34
C ILE A 144 -10.23 24.34 1.57
N ILE A 145 -9.31 23.66 0.87
CA ILE A 145 -8.29 24.33 0.05
C ILE A 145 -8.97 24.95 -1.19
N PRO A 146 -8.80 26.27 -1.41
CA PRO A 146 -9.34 26.94 -2.59
C PRO A 146 -8.85 26.25 -3.87
N MET A 147 -9.80 25.84 -4.70
CA MET A 147 -9.51 25.11 -5.92
C MET A 147 -10.54 25.47 -6.99
N ASP A 148 -10.07 26.17 -8.02
CA ASP A 148 -10.85 26.47 -9.22
C ASP A 148 -10.44 25.55 -10.38
N ALA A 149 -11.06 25.73 -11.54
CA ALA A 149 -10.79 24.88 -12.70
C ALA A 149 -9.35 24.99 -13.19
N GLN A 150 -8.75 26.19 -13.17
CA GLN A 150 -7.38 26.40 -13.64
C GLN A 150 -6.38 25.78 -12.66
N ALA A 151 -6.55 26.05 -11.36
CA ALA A 151 -5.73 25.47 -10.32
C ALA A 151 -5.80 23.93 -10.34
N LEU A 152 -6.95 23.35 -10.71
CA LEU A 152 -7.07 21.90 -10.87
C LEU A 152 -6.23 21.40 -12.03
N GLU A 153 -6.30 22.03 -13.21
CA GLU A 153 -5.46 21.64 -14.35
C GLU A 153 -3.98 21.68 -14.00
N GLU A 154 -3.53 22.75 -13.34
CA GLU A 154 -2.16 22.90 -12.89
C GLU A 154 -1.79 21.81 -11.86
N ALA A 155 -2.67 21.49 -10.92
CA ALA A 155 -2.45 20.41 -9.95
C ALA A 155 -2.36 19.03 -10.61
N LEU A 156 -3.12 18.79 -11.69
CA LEU A 156 -3.05 17.55 -12.48
C LEU A 156 -1.71 17.40 -13.20
N GLU A 157 -1.12 18.49 -13.68
CA GLU A 157 0.15 18.50 -14.40
C GLU A 157 1.36 18.49 -13.45
N MET A 158 1.30 19.29 -12.39
CA MET A 158 2.42 19.58 -11.50
C MET A 158 2.48 18.67 -10.27
N GLY A 159 1.40 17.99 -9.89
CA GLY A 159 1.40 17.17 -8.67
C GLY A 159 1.81 18.00 -7.44
N MET A 160 2.68 17.45 -6.59
CA MET A 160 3.15 18.16 -5.38
C MET A 160 3.93 19.46 -5.68
N ASP A 161 4.46 19.67 -6.89
CA ASP A 161 5.05 20.97 -7.26
C ASP A 161 4.02 22.09 -7.16
N TRP A 162 2.76 21.82 -7.50
CA TRP A 162 1.67 22.77 -7.31
C TRP A 162 1.46 23.06 -5.82
N SER A 163 1.38 22.02 -4.99
CA SER A 163 1.21 22.17 -3.54
C SER A 163 2.34 22.98 -2.91
N LEU A 164 3.58 22.80 -3.38
CA LEU A 164 4.75 23.54 -2.88
C LEU A 164 4.62 25.02 -3.24
N ARG A 165 4.29 25.33 -4.50
CA ARG A 165 4.09 26.70 -4.97
C ARG A 165 2.96 27.43 -4.22
N GLN A 166 1.92 26.70 -3.80
CA GLN A 166 0.82 27.25 -3.01
C GLN A 166 1.09 27.32 -1.50
N GLY A 167 2.23 26.80 -1.02
CA GLY A 167 2.59 26.82 0.40
C GLY A 167 1.88 25.75 1.25
N TYR A 168 1.37 24.68 0.65
CA TYR A 168 0.71 23.57 1.36
C TYR A 168 1.67 22.43 1.75
N VAL A 169 2.91 22.44 1.27
CA VAL A 169 3.93 21.44 1.63
C VAL A 169 5.27 22.11 1.86
N TRP A 170 6.13 21.42 2.60
CA TRP A 170 7.54 21.76 2.72
C TRP A 170 8.33 21.20 1.54
N ALA A 171 9.56 21.67 1.31
CA ALA A 171 10.36 21.19 0.18
C ALA A 171 10.75 19.70 0.39
N GLU A 172 11.07 19.35 1.62
CA GLU A 172 11.49 18.04 2.11
C GLU A 172 10.38 16.99 2.00
N ASP A 173 9.11 17.42 2.05
CA ASP A 173 7.94 16.55 1.88
C ASP A 173 7.95 15.85 0.50
N LYS A 174 8.46 16.54 -0.52
CA LYS A 174 8.58 15.98 -1.87
C LYS A 174 9.68 14.94 -1.96
N GLU A 175 10.79 15.14 -1.25
CA GLU A 175 11.91 14.21 -1.25
C GLU A 175 11.52 12.86 -0.62
N HIS A 176 10.55 12.87 0.29
CA HIS A 176 9.99 11.68 0.93
C HIS A 176 8.69 11.19 0.30
N CYS A 177 8.47 11.50 -0.98
CA CYS A 177 7.29 11.07 -1.72
C CYS A 177 7.70 10.23 -2.93
N GLU A 178 7.03 9.10 -3.15
CA GLU A 178 7.20 8.33 -4.37
C GLU A 178 6.98 9.19 -5.62
N GLU A 179 7.89 9.08 -6.61
CA GLU A 179 7.96 9.96 -7.80
C GLU A 179 8.15 11.46 -7.47
N TYR A 180 8.70 11.81 -6.31
CA TYR A 180 8.73 13.18 -5.82
C TYR A 180 7.34 13.85 -5.80
N GLY A 181 6.28 13.05 -5.72
CA GLY A 181 4.89 13.50 -5.77
C GLY A 181 4.39 13.96 -7.14
N ARG A 182 5.08 13.60 -8.24
CA ARG A 182 4.69 13.99 -9.59
C ARG A 182 5.12 12.98 -10.67
N MET A 183 4.15 12.50 -11.44
CA MET A 183 4.38 11.81 -12.71
C MET A 183 4.43 12.82 -13.85
N LEU A 184 5.59 12.93 -14.52
CA LEU A 184 5.87 13.93 -15.55
C LEU A 184 5.08 13.74 -16.84
N GLN A 185 4.65 12.52 -17.13
CA GLN A 185 3.85 12.17 -18.29
C GLN A 185 2.35 12.50 -18.13
N ALA A 186 1.96 13.13 -17.03
CA ALA A 186 0.59 13.56 -16.82
C ALA A 186 0.14 14.53 -17.91
N ASP A 187 -1.03 14.26 -18.49
CA ASP A 187 -1.66 15.15 -19.47
C ASP A 187 -3.09 15.43 -19.02
N PRO A 188 -3.35 16.62 -18.44
CA PRO A 188 -4.68 16.98 -17.99
C PRO A 188 -5.71 17.00 -19.14
N SER A 189 -5.30 17.19 -20.41
CA SER A 189 -6.22 17.16 -21.55
C SER A 189 -6.84 15.78 -21.78
N LYS A 190 -6.18 14.71 -21.29
CA LYS A 190 -6.67 13.32 -21.36
C LYS A 190 -7.61 12.97 -20.22
N VAL A 191 -7.77 13.86 -19.23
CA VAL A 191 -8.75 13.70 -18.15
C VAL A 191 -10.09 14.30 -18.57
N SER A 192 -11.15 13.51 -18.56
CA SER A 192 -12.47 13.96 -19.00
C SER A 192 -13.03 15.11 -18.15
N SER A 193 -13.85 15.95 -18.75
CA SER A 193 -14.58 17.02 -18.04
C SER A 193 -15.43 16.46 -16.89
N ARG A 194 -15.98 15.24 -17.06
CA ARG A 194 -16.71 14.53 -16.01
C ARG A 194 -15.81 14.15 -14.84
N ALA A 195 -14.60 13.66 -15.09
CA ALA A 195 -13.64 13.35 -14.05
C ALA A 195 -13.23 14.62 -13.28
N LYS A 196 -12.88 15.70 -13.99
CA LYS A 196 -12.55 17.00 -13.39
C LYS A 196 -13.69 17.55 -12.55
N LYS A 197 -14.94 17.52 -13.05
CA LYS A 197 -16.13 17.95 -12.29
C LYS A 197 -16.36 17.15 -11.01
N ARG A 198 -16.00 15.85 -10.99
CA ARG A 198 -16.07 15.01 -9.79
C ARG A 198 -14.93 15.28 -8.81
N GLY A 199 -13.72 15.53 -9.33
CA GLY A 199 -12.51 15.79 -8.54
C GLY A 199 -12.48 17.17 -7.91
N LEU A 200 -12.85 18.21 -8.66
CA LEU A 200 -12.75 19.62 -8.25
C LEU A 200 -13.25 19.89 -6.81
N PRO A 201 -14.46 19.47 -6.40
CA PRO A 201 -14.91 19.73 -5.04
C PRO A 201 -14.23 18.85 -3.98
N GLN A 202 -13.58 17.74 -4.34
CA GLN A 202 -13.13 16.70 -3.41
C GLN A 202 -11.65 16.78 -3.01
N LEU A 203 -10.91 17.78 -3.48
CA LEU A 203 -9.50 17.91 -3.13
C LEU A 203 -9.31 18.26 -1.66
N GLY A 204 -8.29 17.71 -1.01
CA GLY A 204 -8.08 17.86 0.44
C GLY A 204 -9.13 17.12 1.28
N THR A 205 -9.75 16.06 0.75
CA THR A 205 -10.73 15.25 1.48
C THR A 205 -10.28 13.81 1.61
N LEU A 206 -10.67 13.17 2.71
CA LEU A 206 -10.34 11.79 3.00
C LEU A 206 -11.21 10.83 2.20
N GLY A 207 -12.51 11.09 2.22
CA GLY A 207 -13.50 10.27 1.55
C GLY A 207 -14.19 9.21 2.37
N ALA A 208 -14.28 8.02 1.78
CA ALA A 208 -15.06 6.89 2.26
C ALA A 208 -14.38 5.58 1.87
N GLY A 209 -14.91 4.45 2.34
CA GLY A 209 -14.26 3.15 2.21
C GLY A 209 -13.15 3.01 3.24
N ASN A 210 -12.06 2.36 2.87
CA ASN A 210 -10.92 2.07 3.75
C ASN A 210 -9.97 3.26 3.93
N HIS A 211 -10.42 4.48 3.68
CA HIS A 211 -9.60 5.68 3.84
C HIS A 211 -9.72 6.23 5.25
N TYR A 212 -8.60 6.58 5.86
CA TYR A 212 -8.53 7.04 7.24
C TYR A 212 -7.35 8.02 7.44
N ALA A 213 -7.45 8.84 8.49
CA ALA A 213 -6.33 9.56 9.08
C ALA A 213 -6.23 9.09 10.53
N GLU A 214 -5.16 8.40 10.89
CA GLU A 214 -5.03 7.68 12.15
C GLU A 214 -3.77 8.10 12.90
N ILE A 215 -3.95 8.51 14.15
CA ILE A 215 -2.85 8.77 15.08
C ILE A 215 -2.48 7.43 15.71
N GLN A 216 -1.24 7.02 15.49
CA GLN A 216 -0.71 5.71 15.83
C GLN A 216 0.46 5.84 16.82
N VAL A 217 0.83 4.73 17.44
CA VAL A 217 1.85 4.68 18.49
C VAL A 217 2.86 3.59 18.18
N VAL A 218 4.14 3.93 18.15
CA VAL A 218 5.21 2.95 17.93
C VAL A 218 5.24 1.95 19.09
N GLU A 219 4.75 0.74 18.84
CA GLU A 219 4.61 -0.34 19.83
C GLU A 219 5.88 -1.21 19.89
N GLU A 220 6.44 -1.55 18.72
CA GLU A 220 7.63 -2.40 18.62
C GLU A 220 8.57 -1.90 17.52
N ILE A 221 9.88 -1.98 17.75
CA ILE A 221 10.94 -1.70 16.78
C ILE A 221 11.79 -2.96 16.58
N PHE A 222 11.84 -3.47 15.36
CA PHE A 222 12.58 -4.67 14.98
C PHE A 222 13.95 -4.32 14.40
N ASP A 223 14.01 -3.31 13.53
CA ASP A 223 15.26 -2.76 13.00
C ASP A 223 15.45 -1.33 13.50
N LYS A 224 16.31 -1.19 14.51
CA LYS A 224 16.63 0.11 15.11
C LYS A 224 17.36 1.05 14.15
N HIS A 225 18.20 0.52 13.25
CA HIS A 225 18.95 1.34 12.31
C HIS A 225 18.01 1.99 11.29
N ALA A 226 17.16 1.18 10.67
CA ALA A 226 16.15 1.67 9.73
C ALA A 226 15.15 2.62 10.41
N ALA A 227 14.66 2.28 11.61
CA ALA A 227 13.75 3.13 12.37
C ALA A 227 14.35 4.51 12.67
N THR A 228 15.60 4.56 13.15
CA THR A 228 16.29 5.81 13.46
C THR A 228 16.46 6.68 12.21
N LYS A 229 16.75 6.08 11.04
CA LYS A 229 16.83 6.80 9.76
C LYS A 229 15.51 7.40 9.32
N MET A 230 14.39 6.76 9.66
CA MET A 230 13.04 7.28 9.44
C MET A 230 12.56 8.21 10.57
N GLY A 231 13.43 8.58 11.52
CA GLY A 231 13.07 9.45 12.65
C GLY A 231 12.16 8.80 13.69
N ILE A 232 12.07 7.45 13.71
CA ILE A 232 11.42 6.66 14.75
C ILE A 232 12.50 6.20 15.73
N ASN A 233 12.63 6.89 16.86
CA ASN A 233 13.79 6.77 17.74
C ASN A 233 13.52 5.87 18.97
N HIS A 234 12.25 5.74 19.36
CA HIS A 234 11.86 5.06 20.60
C HIS A 234 10.41 4.58 20.57
N LEU A 235 10.09 3.66 21.49
CA LEU A 235 8.72 3.18 21.70
C LEU A 235 7.85 4.29 22.29
N ASN A 236 6.55 4.22 22.01
CA ASN A 236 5.54 5.21 22.39
C ASN A 236 5.63 6.54 21.64
N GLN A 237 6.50 6.66 20.63
CA GLN A 237 6.50 7.82 19.74
C GLN A 237 5.20 7.86 18.93
N ILE A 238 4.68 9.07 18.71
CA ILE A 238 3.43 9.29 17.98
C ILE A 238 3.71 9.54 16.51
N VAL A 239 2.96 8.86 15.67
CA VAL A 239 2.98 9.02 14.21
C VAL A 239 1.55 9.21 13.68
N LEU A 240 1.42 9.81 12.51
CA LEU A 240 0.14 10.01 11.84
C LEU A 240 0.18 9.35 10.47
N MET A 241 -0.75 8.41 10.25
CA MET A 241 -0.93 7.74 8.97
C MET A 241 -2.14 8.31 8.23
N ILE A 242 -1.96 8.69 6.96
CA ILE A 242 -3.02 9.16 6.08
C ILE A 242 -3.15 8.18 4.91
N HIS A 243 -4.29 7.50 4.82
CA HIS A 243 -4.63 6.61 3.70
C HIS A 243 -5.73 7.23 2.85
N CYS A 244 -5.40 7.62 1.62
CA CYS A 244 -6.35 8.12 0.64
C CYS A 244 -5.80 8.02 -0.80
N GLY A 245 -6.68 8.23 -1.79
CA GLY A 245 -6.36 8.22 -3.21
C GLY A 245 -6.87 9.42 -3.99
N SER A 246 -7.16 9.19 -5.27
CA SER A 246 -7.59 10.20 -6.26
C SER A 246 -9.09 10.49 -6.24
N ARG A 247 -9.79 9.98 -5.23
CA ARG A 247 -11.20 10.27 -4.95
C ARG A 247 -12.09 9.89 -6.14
N GLY A 248 -13.18 10.63 -6.36
CA GLY A 248 -14.08 10.39 -7.49
C GLY A 248 -13.43 10.62 -8.86
N MET A 249 -12.28 11.32 -8.92
CA MET A 249 -11.63 11.67 -10.17
C MET A 249 -10.94 10.47 -10.81
N GLY A 250 -10.04 9.79 -10.10
CA GLY A 250 -9.38 8.60 -10.65
C GLY A 250 -10.36 7.46 -10.93
N HIS A 251 -11.41 7.32 -10.11
CA HIS A 251 -12.49 6.38 -10.41
C HIS A 251 -13.12 6.67 -11.77
N GLN A 252 -13.36 7.96 -12.08
CA GLN A 252 -13.93 8.34 -13.37
C GLN A 252 -12.92 8.11 -14.51
N VAL A 253 -11.64 8.44 -14.31
CA VAL A 253 -10.57 8.15 -15.30
C VAL A 253 -10.52 6.66 -15.64
N ALA A 254 -10.54 5.78 -14.63
CA ALA A 254 -10.57 4.34 -14.87
C ALA A 254 -11.87 3.89 -15.58
N THR A 255 -13.01 4.47 -15.23
CA THR A 255 -14.30 4.16 -15.87
C THR A 255 -14.30 4.57 -17.35
N ASP A 256 -13.81 5.76 -17.65
CA ASP A 256 -13.74 6.28 -19.02
C ASP A 256 -12.78 5.45 -19.88
N ALA A 257 -11.63 5.07 -19.31
CA ALA A 257 -10.66 4.21 -19.95
C ALA A 257 -11.23 2.82 -20.28
N LEU A 258 -11.97 2.19 -19.36
CA LEU A 258 -12.62 0.89 -19.63
C LEU A 258 -13.52 0.95 -20.87
N VAL A 259 -14.32 2.01 -21.03
CA VAL A 259 -15.20 2.18 -22.20
C VAL A 259 -14.39 2.32 -23.49
N SER A 260 -13.30 3.09 -23.46
CA SER A 260 -12.42 3.23 -24.63
C SER A 260 -11.73 1.91 -24.99
N MET A 261 -11.25 1.18 -24.00
CA MET A 261 -10.51 -0.06 -24.18
C MET A 261 -11.40 -1.23 -24.60
N GLU A 262 -12.67 -1.27 -24.18
CA GLU A 262 -13.63 -2.24 -24.73
C GLU A 262 -13.80 -2.11 -26.26
N LYS A 263 -13.64 -0.90 -26.82
CA LYS A 263 -13.63 -0.69 -28.27
C LYS A 263 -12.30 -1.11 -28.89
N ALA A 264 -11.18 -0.75 -28.26
CA ALA A 264 -9.84 -1.13 -28.71
C ALA A 264 -9.68 -2.66 -28.77
N MET A 265 -10.14 -3.39 -27.75
CA MET A 265 -10.07 -4.84 -27.73
C MET A 265 -10.84 -5.51 -28.87
N LYS A 266 -12.01 -4.97 -29.24
CA LYS A 266 -12.77 -5.48 -30.40
C LYS A 266 -12.03 -5.25 -31.71
N ARG A 267 -11.40 -4.08 -31.87
CA ARG A 267 -10.57 -3.75 -33.04
C ARG A 267 -9.35 -4.66 -33.12
N ASP A 268 -8.65 -4.83 -32.00
CA ASP A 268 -7.35 -5.50 -31.92
C ASP A 268 -7.48 -7.02 -31.65
N LYS A 269 -8.72 -7.53 -31.58
CA LYS A 269 -9.08 -8.94 -31.33
C LYS A 269 -8.44 -9.48 -30.03
N ILE A 270 -8.44 -8.66 -28.98
CA ILE A 270 -7.96 -9.05 -27.66
C ILE A 270 -9.11 -9.73 -26.91
N GLU A 271 -8.92 -11.01 -26.57
CA GLU A 271 -9.87 -11.78 -25.77
C GLU A 271 -9.44 -11.80 -24.31
N VAL A 272 -10.40 -11.60 -23.41
CA VAL A 272 -10.18 -11.64 -21.96
C VAL A 272 -11.25 -12.50 -21.29
N ASN A 273 -10.87 -13.12 -20.18
CA ASN A 273 -11.75 -13.99 -19.41
C ASN A 273 -12.83 -13.22 -18.63
N ASP A 274 -12.66 -11.91 -18.44
CA ASP A 274 -13.57 -11.05 -17.67
C ASP A 274 -13.54 -9.64 -18.25
N ARG A 275 -14.72 -9.03 -18.45
CA ARG A 275 -14.84 -7.64 -18.95
C ARG A 275 -14.08 -6.62 -18.11
N GLN A 276 -13.91 -6.88 -16.80
CA GLN A 276 -13.12 -6.02 -15.91
C GLN A 276 -11.63 -6.00 -16.23
N LEU A 277 -11.17 -6.89 -17.11
CA LEU A 277 -9.81 -6.98 -17.61
C LEU A 277 -9.64 -6.23 -18.94
N ALA A 278 -10.55 -5.31 -19.24
CA ALA A 278 -10.42 -4.50 -20.44
C ALA A 278 -9.05 -3.80 -20.46
N CYS A 279 -8.42 -3.84 -21.63
CA CYS A 279 -7.05 -3.40 -21.84
C CYS A 279 -6.86 -2.91 -23.26
N ALA A 280 -5.79 -2.16 -23.49
CA ALA A 280 -5.33 -1.80 -24.82
C ALA A 280 -3.82 -2.04 -24.91
N HIS A 281 -3.29 -2.16 -26.12
CA HIS A 281 -1.85 -2.19 -26.30
C HIS A 281 -1.22 -0.92 -25.73
N ILE A 282 -0.07 -1.04 -25.06
CA ILE A 282 0.58 0.08 -24.37
C ILE A 282 0.81 1.25 -25.34
N ASN A 283 1.22 0.94 -26.57
CA ASN A 283 1.57 1.93 -27.59
C ASN A 283 0.38 2.37 -28.46
N SER A 284 -0.85 1.89 -28.20
CA SER A 284 -2.04 2.39 -28.89
C SER A 284 -2.44 3.78 -28.37
N GLU A 285 -3.28 4.48 -29.13
CA GLU A 285 -3.86 5.76 -28.70
C GLU A 285 -4.57 5.62 -27.36
N GLU A 286 -5.41 4.59 -27.20
CA GLU A 286 -6.15 4.35 -25.95
C GLU A 286 -5.22 4.00 -24.77
N GLY A 287 -4.15 3.25 -25.03
CA GLY A 287 -3.16 2.89 -24.03
C GLY A 287 -2.39 4.11 -23.52
N GLN A 288 -1.88 4.94 -24.44
CA GLN A 288 -1.15 6.16 -24.11
C GLN A 288 -2.05 7.22 -23.45
N ASP A 289 -3.27 7.40 -23.95
CA ASP A 289 -4.23 8.34 -23.37
C ASP A 289 -4.59 7.94 -21.94
N TYR A 290 -4.81 6.65 -21.68
CA TYR A 290 -5.02 6.16 -20.32
C TYR A 290 -3.81 6.37 -19.42
N LEU A 291 -2.59 6.07 -19.88
CA LEU A 291 -1.38 6.24 -19.06
C LEU A 291 -1.17 7.70 -18.66
N LYS A 292 -1.40 8.64 -19.58
CA LYS A 292 -1.32 10.08 -19.29
C LYS A 292 -2.43 10.56 -18.35
N ALA A 293 -3.66 10.09 -18.54
CA ALA A 293 -4.78 10.42 -17.65
C ALA A 293 -4.62 9.79 -16.25
N MET A 294 -4.06 8.58 -16.17
CA MET A 294 -3.71 7.90 -14.92
C MET A 294 -2.61 8.65 -14.18
N ALA A 295 -1.57 9.13 -14.88
CA ALA A 295 -0.54 9.98 -14.29
C ALA A 295 -1.12 11.28 -13.73
N ALA A 296 -2.03 11.94 -14.45
CA ALA A 296 -2.75 13.12 -13.95
C ALA A 296 -3.62 12.79 -12.71
N ALA A 297 -4.29 11.64 -12.69
CA ALA A 297 -5.02 11.17 -11.51
C ALA A 297 -4.10 10.84 -10.33
N ALA A 298 -2.90 10.33 -10.60
CA ALA A 298 -1.89 10.10 -9.58
C ALA A 298 -1.38 11.40 -8.97
N ASN A 299 -1.09 12.41 -9.79
CA ASN A 299 -0.73 13.76 -9.36
C ASN A 299 -1.78 14.36 -8.43
N TYR A 300 -3.05 14.27 -8.80
CA TYR A 300 -4.15 14.69 -7.92
C TYR A 300 -4.16 13.98 -6.56
N ALA A 301 -3.90 12.67 -6.51
CA ALA A 301 -3.88 11.94 -5.25
C ALA A 301 -2.74 12.39 -4.32
N TRP A 302 -1.57 12.68 -4.87
CA TRP A 302 -0.46 13.25 -4.09
C TRP A 302 -0.75 14.67 -3.61
N VAL A 303 -1.36 15.50 -4.44
CA VAL A 303 -1.86 16.82 -4.01
C VAL A 303 -2.89 16.64 -2.90
N ASN A 304 -3.82 15.68 -3.03
CA ASN A 304 -4.83 15.40 -2.01
C ASN A 304 -4.22 14.96 -0.66
N ARG A 305 -3.24 14.04 -0.66
CA ARG A 305 -2.54 13.64 0.57
C ARG A 305 -1.71 14.76 1.18
N SER A 306 -1.12 15.61 0.33
CA SER A 306 -0.37 16.80 0.73
C SER A 306 -1.26 17.85 1.40
N SER A 307 -2.41 18.11 0.82
CA SER A 307 -3.46 18.95 1.40
C SER A 307 -3.89 18.45 2.78
N MET A 308 -4.09 17.14 2.95
CA MET A 308 -4.43 16.58 4.26
C MET A 308 -3.26 16.61 5.25
N THR A 309 -2.01 16.50 4.78
CA THR A 309 -0.81 16.68 5.61
C THR A 309 -0.78 18.09 6.17
N PHE A 310 -1.02 19.10 5.34
CA PHE A 310 -1.15 20.49 5.77
C PHE A 310 -2.24 20.68 6.83
N LEU A 311 -3.45 20.17 6.58
CA LEU A 311 -4.58 20.28 7.50
C LEU A 311 -4.32 19.55 8.82
N ALA A 312 -3.65 18.39 8.78
CA ALA A 312 -3.25 17.68 9.98
C ALA A 312 -2.21 18.46 10.81
N ARG A 313 -1.22 19.05 10.16
CA ARG A 313 -0.24 19.94 10.81
C ARG A 313 -0.94 21.10 11.53
N GLN A 314 -1.94 21.72 10.91
CA GLN A 314 -2.74 22.77 11.55
C GLN A 314 -3.53 22.26 12.77
N ALA A 315 -4.12 21.06 12.68
CA ALA A 315 -4.85 20.44 13.78
C ALA A 315 -3.95 20.15 14.99
N PHE A 316 -2.76 19.59 14.76
CA PHE A 316 -1.76 19.37 15.81
C PHE A 316 -1.26 20.69 16.41
N ALA A 317 -0.91 21.66 15.58
CA ALA A 317 -0.47 22.97 16.04
C ALA A 317 -1.49 23.66 16.96
N LYS A 318 -2.79 23.56 16.61
CA LYS A 318 -3.89 24.09 17.41
C LYS A 318 -4.01 23.41 18.78
N ILE A 319 -3.79 22.11 18.86
CA ILE A 319 -3.94 21.34 20.10
C ILE A 319 -2.75 21.49 21.03
N PHE A 320 -1.53 21.47 20.48
CA PHE A 320 -0.30 21.53 21.27
C PHE A 320 0.23 22.94 21.46
N HIS A 321 -0.43 23.95 20.88
CA HIS A 321 -0.02 25.36 20.95
C HIS A 321 1.45 25.56 20.53
N SER A 322 1.84 24.84 19.49
CA SER A 322 3.21 24.75 18.98
C SER A 322 3.18 24.75 17.45
N THR A 323 4.30 25.07 16.79
CA THR A 323 4.35 25.01 15.33
C THR A 323 4.52 23.57 14.86
N PRO A 324 4.09 23.20 13.64
CA PRO A 324 4.33 21.86 13.12
C PRO A 324 5.81 21.49 12.99
N ASP A 325 6.68 22.49 12.85
CA ASP A 325 8.14 22.32 12.81
C ASP A 325 8.70 21.97 14.20
N ASP A 326 8.29 22.69 15.24
CA ASP A 326 8.63 22.38 16.64
C ASP A 326 8.11 20.99 17.09
N LEU A 327 7.02 20.53 16.48
CA LEU A 327 6.45 19.19 16.67
C LEU A 327 7.12 18.09 15.81
N ASP A 328 8.11 18.45 15.00
CA ASP A 328 8.84 17.57 14.08
C ASP A 328 7.90 16.77 13.17
N MET A 329 6.88 17.43 12.61
CA MET A 329 5.86 16.81 11.76
C MET A 329 6.33 16.51 10.33
N GLN A 330 7.46 15.84 10.20
CA GLN A 330 8.11 15.48 8.94
C GLN A 330 7.47 14.22 8.32
N ILE A 331 7.39 14.18 6.99
CA ILE A 331 6.93 12.97 6.28
C ILE A 331 8.05 11.92 6.35
N ILE A 332 7.71 10.72 6.82
CA ILE A 332 8.59 9.55 6.69
C ILE A 332 8.60 9.10 5.24
N TYR A 333 7.42 8.80 4.69
CA TYR A 333 7.28 8.44 3.28
C TYR A 333 5.83 8.55 2.81
N ASP A 334 5.63 8.64 1.49
CA ASP A 334 4.34 8.51 0.80
C ASP A 334 4.48 7.50 -0.35
N VAL A 335 3.63 6.46 -0.34
CA VAL A 335 3.69 5.37 -1.31
C VAL A 335 2.30 4.98 -1.82
N SER A 336 2.25 4.67 -3.12
CA SER A 336 1.09 4.18 -3.82
C SER A 336 0.92 2.68 -3.70
N HIS A 337 -0.33 2.21 -3.76
CA HIS A 337 -0.63 0.79 -3.96
C HIS A 337 -1.58 0.47 -5.12
N ASN A 338 -2.02 1.48 -5.87
CA ASN A 338 -2.85 1.35 -7.08
C ASN A 338 -2.26 2.20 -8.21
N ILE A 339 -1.27 1.69 -8.94
CA ILE A 339 -0.53 2.47 -9.94
C ILE A 339 0.04 1.56 -11.02
N ALA A 340 0.26 2.08 -12.23
CA ALA A 340 1.15 1.45 -13.21
C ALA A 340 2.38 2.33 -13.44
N LYS A 341 3.57 1.72 -13.51
CA LYS A 341 4.84 2.44 -13.66
C LYS A 341 5.76 1.78 -14.65
N VAL A 342 6.49 2.61 -15.39
CA VAL A 342 7.58 2.15 -16.25
C VAL A 342 8.83 2.01 -15.38
N GLU A 343 9.35 0.80 -15.28
CA GLU A 343 10.48 0.46 -14.40
C GLU A 343 11.43 -0.51 -15.12
N GLU A 344 12.71 -0.45 -14.77
CA GLU A 344 13.72 -1.39 -15.28
C GLU A 344 13.88 -2.57 -14.31
N HIS A 345 13.81 -3.79 -14.85
CA HIS A 345 13.93 -5.01 -14.07
C HIS A 345 14.75 -6.07 -14.81
N TRP A 346 15.44 -6.93 -14.06
CA TRP A 346 16.13 -8.09 -14.63
C TRP A 346 15.13 -9.22 -14.90
N VAL A 347 15.05 -9.66 -16.15
CA VAL A 347 14.20 -10.78 -16.59
C VAL A 347 15.04 -11.69 -17.48
N ASP A 348 15.14 -12.97 -17.13
CA ASP A 348 15.92 -13.97 -17.86
C ASP A 348 17.37 -13.53 -18.14
N GLY A 349 18.01 -12.88 -17.16
CA GLY A 349 19.38 -12.42 -17.25
C GLY A 349 19.60 -11.17 -18.13
N LYS A 350 18.53 -10.45 -18.49
CA LYS A 350 18.61 -9.18 -19.25
C LYS A 350 17.79 -8.09 -18.56
N ILE A 351 18.28 -6.86 -18.63
CA ILE A 351 17.50 -5.69 -18.22
C ILE A 351 16.38 -5.48 -19.24
N LYS A 352 15.14 -5.35 -18.75
CA LYS A 352 13.97 -5.02 -19.53
C LYS A 352 13.25 -3.83 -18.92
N THR A 353 12.74 -2.96 -19.78
CA THR A 353 11.83 -1.88 -19.40
C THR A 353 10.40 -2.43 -19.37
N LEU A 354 9.78 -2.44 -18.20
CA LEU A 354 8.47 -3.06 -17.95
C LEU A 354 7.45 -2.03 -17.47
N LEU A 355 6.19 -2.20 -17.86
CA LEU A 355 5.04 -1.50 -17.29
C LEU A 355 4.48 -2.35 -16.15
N VAL A 356 4.91 -2.06 -14.93
CA VAL A 356 4.53 -2.76 -13.71
C VAL A 356 3.22 -2.19 -13.20
N HIS A 357 2.14 -2.97 -13.31
CA HIS A 357 0.84 -2.71 -12.72
C HIS A 357 0.83 -3.21 -11.28
N ARG A 358 0.41 -2.35 -10.36
CA ARG A 358 0.23 -2.64 -8.94
C ARG A 358 -1.20 -2.28 -8.55
N LYS A 359 -1.95 -3.25 -8.01
CA LYS A 359 -3.30 -3.05 -7.48
C LYS A 359 -3.44 -3.75 -6.15
N GLY A 360 -3.46 -2.97 -5.08
CA GLY A 360 -3.26 -3.49 -3.74
C GLY A 360 -1.88 -4.12 -3.57
N SER A 361 -0.85 -3.54 -4.16
CA SER A 361 0.56 -3.90 -3.90
C SER A 361 1.42 -2.64 -3.94
N THR A 362 2.45 -2.61 -3.12
CA THR A 362 3.27 -1.43 -2.88
C THR A 362 4.65 -1.63 -3.48
N ARG A 363 5.26 -0.58 -4.04
CA ARG A 363 6.66 -0.62 -4.47
C ARG A 363 7.59 -0.77 -3.25
N ALA A 364 8.63 -1.57 -3.38
CA ALA A 364 9.53 -1.98 -2.30
C ALA A 364 10.98 -2.06 -2.82
N PHE A 365 11.51 -0.95 -3.32
CA PHE A 365 12.87 -0.87 -3.85
C PHE A 365 13.95 -1.10 -2.78
N PRO A 366 15.06 -1.76 -3.16
CA PRO A 366 16.11 -2.20 -2.24
C PRO A 366 16.97 -1.02 -1.78
N PRO A 367 17.87 -1.24 -0.80
CA PRO A 367 18.99 -0.35 -0.58
C PRO A 367 19.74 -0.03 -1.90
N HIS A 368 20.32 1.15 -1.99
CA HIS A 368 21.11 1.65 -3.11
C HIS A 368 20.34 1.90 -4.42
N HIS A 369 19.02 1.73 -4.43
CA HIS A 369 18.22 2.01 -5.62
C HIS A 369 18.20 3.53 -5.91
N PRO A 370 18.46 4.00 -7.14
CA PRO A 370 18.61 5.43 -7.42
C PRO A 370 17.33 6.25 -7.22
N LEU A 371 16.16 5.60 -7.23
CA LEU A 371 14.86 6.24 -7.07
C LEU A 371 14.34 6.29 -5.61
N ILE A 372 15.15 5.91 -4.62
CA ILE A 372 14.79 6.07 -3.20
C ILE A 372 15.48 7.29 -2.60
N PRO A 373 14.90 7.94 -1.58
CA PRO A 373 15.48 9.13 -0.95
C PRO A 373 16.90 8.86 -0.41
N VAL A 374 17.74 9.90 -0.41
CA VAL A 374 19.17 9.79 -0.01
C VAL A 374 19.32 9.17 1.38
N ASP A 375 18.48 9.57 2.32
CA ASP A 375 18.55 9.11 3.71
C ASP A 375 18.20 7.63 3.89
N TYR A 376 17.51 7.04 2.90
CA TYR A 376 17.08 5.64 2.90
C TYR A 376 17.92 4.75 1.99
N GLN A 377 18.98 5.29 1.36
CA GLN A 377 19.87 4.55 0.47
C GLN A 377 20.49 3.31 1.13
N LEU A 378 20.70 3.31 2.44
CA LEU A 378 21.27 2.15 3.16
C LEU A 378 20.23 1.19 3.71
N THR A 379 18.97 1.62 3.83
CA THR A 379 17.90 0.86 4.49
C THR A 379 16.93 0.25 3.49
N GLY A 380 16.86 0.80 2.28
CA GLY A 380 15.82 0.49 1.30
C GLY A 380 14.59 1.38 1.45
N GLN A 381 13.71 1.32 0.46
CA GLN A 381 12.51 2.17 0.41
C GLN A 381 11.58 1.88 1.61
N PRO A 382 11.08 2.90 2.33
CA PRO A 382 9.99 2.68 3.27
C PRO A 382 8.75 2.14 2.56
N VAL A 383 8.14 1.14 3.17
CA VAL A 383 6.90 0.51 2.72
C VAL A 383 5.89 0.61 3.85
N LEU A 384 4.77 1.26 3.57
CA LEU A 384 3.73 1.53 4.55
C LEU A 384 2.58 0.53 4.37
N ILE A 385 2.33 -0.29 5.39
CA ILE A 385 1.29 -1.32 5.40
C ILE A 385 0.18 -0.89 6.35
N GLY A 386 -0.93 -0.45 5.76
CA GLY A 386 -2.10 -0.05 6.52
C GLY A 386 -2.85 -1.26 7.09
N GLY A 387 -3.20 -1.19 8.37
CA GLY A 387 -4.10 -2.12 9.02
C GLY A 387 -5.57 -1.83 8.71
N THR A 388 -6.35 -1.73 9.78
CA THR A 388 -7.79 -1.41 9.82
C THR A 388 -8.01 -0.51 11.03
N MET A 389 -9.20 0.06 11.18
CA MET A 389 -9.57 0.97 12.30
C MET A 389 -9.35 0.42 13.73
N GLY A 390 -8.98 -0.86 13.91
CA GLY A 390 -8.76 -1.47 15.22
C GLY A 390 -7.66 -2.53 15.26
N THR A 391 -6.70 -2.45 14.35
CA THR A 391 -5.55 -3.36 14.22
C THR A 391 -4.29 -2.57 13.89
N CYS A 392 -3.12 -3.10 14.20
CA CYS A 392 -1.84 -2.43 13.96
C CYS A 392 -1.56 -2.15 12.48
N SER A 393 -0.69 -1.19 12.23
CA SER A 393 -0.05 -0.96 10.94
C SER A 393 1.44 -1.31 11.03
N TYR A 394 2.10 -1.44 9.88
CA TYR A 394 3.54 -1.75 9.83
C TYR A 394 4.27 -0.80 8.91
N VAL A 395 5.53 -0.55 9.27
CA VAL A 395 6.52 0.04 8.38
C VAL A 395 7.58 -1.02 8.09
N LEU A 396 7.81 -1.26 6.81
CA LEU A 396 8.78 -2.22 6.28
C LEU A 396 9.80 -1.48 5.43
N THR A 397 10.87 -2.19 5.04
CA THR A 397 11.84 -1.72 4.05
C THR A 397 11.86 -2.61 2.81
N GLY A 398 12.11 -2.01 1.65
CA GLY A 398 12.30 -2.75 0.40
C GLY A 398 13.63 -3.50 0.37
N THR A 399 13.70 -4.56 -0.45
CA THR A 399 14.84 -5.50 -0.46
C THR A 399 15.22 -5.98 -1.85
N GLU A 400 16.46 -6.46 -1.97
CA GLU A 400 16.97 -7.06 -3.21
C GLU A 400 16.12 -8.25 -3.66
N LYS A 401 15.64 -9.04 -2.68
CA LYS A 401 14.78 -10.17 -2.97
C LYS A 401 13.45 -9.75 -3.59
N ALA A 402 12.86 -8.64 -3.13
CA ALA A 402 11.68 -8.07 -3.78
C ALA A 402 11.98 -7.65 -5.22
N MET A 403 13.16 -7.07 -5.51
CA MET A 403 13.56 -6.78 -6.90
C MET A 403 13.58 -8.01 -7.78
N THR A 404 14.19 -9.10 -7.30
CA THR A 404 14.36 -10.31 -8.10
C THR A 404 13.10 -11.15 -8.25
N GLU A 405 12.22 -11.19 -7.23
CA GLU A 405 11.09 -12.13 -7.21
C GLU A 405 9.74 -11.48 -7.54
N THR A 406 9.60 -10.17 -7.29
CA THR A 406 8.31 -9.48 -7.35
C THR A 406 8.38 -8.12 -8.05
N PHE A 407 9.42 -7.88 -8.85
CA PHE A 407 9.64 -6.59 -9.52
C PHE A 407 9.61 -5.42 -8.53
N GLY A 408 10.32 -5.57 -7.42
CA GLY A 408 10.40 -4.58 -6.35
C GLY A 408 9.03 -4.27 -5.75
N SER A 409 8.23 -5.30 -5.45
CA SER A 409 6.85 -5.11 -4.95
C SER A 409 6.54 -5.96 -3.71
N THR A 410 5.64 -5.47 -2.86
CA THR A 410 5.16 -6.18 -1.67
C THR A 410 3.67 -5.90 -1.40
N CYS A 411 3.14 -6.39 -0.28
CA CYS A 411 1.77 -6.15 0.14
C CYS A 411 1.52 -4.66 0.47
N HIS A 412 0.25 -4.29 0.65
CA HIS A 412 -0.16 -2.91 0.99
C HIS A 412 -0.97 -2.82 2.30
N GLY A 413 -1.51 -3.95 2.76
CA GLY A 413 -2.42 -4.02 3.90
C GLY A 413 -3.06 -5.40 4.02
N ALA A 414 -3.94 -5.55 5.00
CA ALA A 414 -4.55 -6.84 5.33
C ALA A 414 -5.43 -7.41 4.21
N GLY A 415 -6.07 -6.54 3.43
CA GLY A 415 -7.04 -6.91 2.40
C GLY A 415 -8.37 -7.40 3.00
N ARG A 416 -9.46 -7.21 2.26
CA ARG A 416 -10.80 -7.56 2.75
C ARG A 416 -11.04 -9.07 2.75
N ALA A 417 -11.58 -9.58 3.85
CA ALA A 417 -12.10 -10.94 3.97
C ALA A 417 -13.59 -11.00 3.60
N LEU A 418 -14.35 -9.94 3.90
CA LEU A 418 -15.79 -9.83 3.64
C LEU A 418 -16.09 -8.67 2.67
N SER A 419 -17.09 -8.88 1.80
CA SER A 419 -17.62 -7.79 0.98
C SER A 419 -18.34 -6.77 1.86
N ARG A 420 -18.34 -5.49 1.47
CA ARG A 420 -19.04 -4.42 2.23
C ARG A 420 -20.51 -4.74 2.49
N ALA A 421 -21.19 -5.33 1.50
CA ALA A 421 -22.58 -5.75 1.63
C ALA A 421 -22.78 -6.92 2.59
N LYS A 422 -21.76 -7.76 2.79
CA LYS A 422 -21.79 -8.83 3.80
C LYS A 422 -21.49 -8.27 5.19
N SER A 423 -20.52 -7.38 5.33
CA SER A 423 -20.20 -6.71 6.60
C SER A 423 -21.41 -5.96 7.17
N ARG A 424 -22.09 -5.14 6.36
CA ARG A 424 -23.32 -4.41 6.76
C ARG A 424 -24.49 -5.29 7.22
N ARG A 425 -24.52 -6.56 6.82
CA ARG A 425 -25.57 -7.50 7.22
C ARG A 425 -25.24 -8.24 8.50
N ASN A 426 -23.96 -8.33 8.83
CA ASN A 426 -23.45 -9.21 9.87
C ASN A 426 -22.95 -8.47 11.11
N LEU A 427 -22.66 -7.17 10.98
CA LEU A 427 -22.05 -6.37 12.02
C LEU A 427 -22.96 -5.21 12.39
N ASP A 428 -23.09 -4.94 13.68
CA ASP A 428 -23.73 -3.74 14.19
C ASP A 428 -22.68 -2.64 14.44
N TYR A 429 -23.04 -1.39 14.17
CA TYR A 429 -22.13 -0.28 14.33
C TYR A 429 -21.87 0.07 15.81
N THR A 430 -22.85 -0.12 16.71
CA THR A 430 -22.67 0.19 18.14
C THR A 430 -21.69 -0.77 18.77
N ASP A 431 -21.79 -2.05 18.41
CA ASP A 431 -20.87 -3.10 18.88
C ASP A 431 -19.44 -2.84 18.42
N VAL A 432 -19.24 -2.46 17.16
CA VAL A 432 -17.91 -2.12 16.63
C VAL A 432 -17.33 -0.91 17.35
N LEU A 433 -18.11 0.15 17.58
CA LEU A 433 -17.65 1.32 18.33
C LEU A 433 -17.32 0.99 19.79
N ALA A 434 -18.13 0.17 20.45
CA ALA A 434 -17.89 -0.28 21.81
C ALA A 434 -16.57 -1.06 21.91
N GLN A 435 -16.32 -2.00 20.99
CA GLN A 435 -15.07 -2.77 20.96
C GLN A 435 -13.84 -1.89 20.71
N LEU A 436 -13.94 -0.88 19.86
CA LEU A 436 -12.86 0.09 19.65
C LEU A 436 -12.61 0.93 20.91
N GLN A 437 -13.68 1.34 21.60
CA GLN A 437 -13.58 2.07 22.85
C GLN A 437 -12.94 1.22 23.97
N GLU A 438 -13.28 -0.07 24.06
CA GLU A 438 -12.65 -1.02 24.99
C GLU A 438 -11.13 -1.16 24.74
N LYS A 439 -10.71 -1.06 23.47
CA LYS A 439 -9.29 -1.00 23.08
C LYS A 439 -8.65 0.37 23.32
N GLY A 440 -9.40 1.34 23.84
CA GLY A 440 -8.93 2.70 24.07
C GLY A 440 -8.78 3.56 22.81
N ILE A 441 -9.38 3.14 21.69
CA ILE A 441 -9.29 3.85 20.40
C ILE A 441 -10.36 4.96 20.34
N SER A 442 -9.91 6.18 20.08
CA SER A 442 -10.79 7.32 19.82
C SER A 442 -11.08 7.42 18.33
N ILE A 443 -12.36 7.38 17.95
CA ILE A 443 -12.77 7.37 16.55
C ILE A 443 -13.78 8.49 16.25
N ARG A 444 -13.67 9.07 15.05
CA ARG A 444 -14.67 9.97 14.46
C ARG A 444 -15.01 9.47 13.06
N VAL A 445 -16.30 9.35 12.77
CA VAL A 445 -16.80 8.82 11.49
C VAL A 445 -17.87 9.72 10.91
N ALA A 446 -17.88 9.84 9.58
CA ALA A 446 -18.90 10.61 8.88
C ALA A 446 -20.26 9.89 8.83
N SER A 447 -20.29 8.56 8.99
CA SER A 447 -21.53 7.78 8.92
C SER A 447 -21.41 6.44 9.66
N PRO A 448 -22.45 6.01 10.40
CA PRO A 448 -22.52 4.67 10.99
C PRO A 448 -22.34 3.53 9.98
N LYS A 449 -22.79 3.75 8.72
CA LYS A 449 -22.65 2.77 7.65
C LYS A 449 -21.19 2.42 7.36
N LEU A 450 -20.28 3.41 7.44
CA LEU A 450 -18.86 3.20 7.19
C LEU A 450 -18.20 2.38 8.29
N VAL A 451 -18.63 2.53 9.54
CA VAL A 451 -18.13 1.74 10.68
C VAL A 451 -18.32 0.25 10.41
N MET A 452 -19.54 -0.16 10.06
CA MET A 452 -19.83 -1.57 9.77
C MET A 452 -19.08 -2.09 8.54
N GLU A 453 -18.94 -1.26 7.50
CA GLU A 453 -18.24 -1.65 6.29
C GLU A 453 -16.75 -1.88 6.51
N GLU A 454 -16.15 -1.15 7.44
CA GLU A 454 -14.70 -1.07 7.61
C GLU A 454 -14.21 -1.66 8.94
N ALA A 455 -15.11 -2.28 9.70
CA ALA A 455 -14.82 -2.99 10.94
C ALA A 455 -13.68 -4.01 10.78
N PRO A 456 -12.81 -4.20 11.79
CA PRO A 456 -11.67 -5.12 11.72
C PRO A 456 -12.00 -6.53 11.22
N GLU A 457 -13.15 -7.08 11.59
CA GLU A 457 -13.64 -8.41 11.21
C GLU A 457 -13.98 -8.54 9.72
N SER A 458 -14.07 -7.41 9.02
CA SER A 458 -14.24 -7.37 7.56
C SER A 458 -12.96 -7.64 6.79
N TYR A 459 -11.82 -7.65 7.48
CA TYR A 459 -10.49 -7.77 6.93
C TYR A 459 -9.82 -9.07 7.34
N LYS A 460 -8.76 -9.45 6.60
CA LYS A 460 -7.85 -10.49 7.08
C LYS A 460 -7.04 -9.95 8.25
N ASN A 461 -6.36 -10.83 8.98
CA ASN A 461 -5.40 -10.40 9.97
C ASN A 461 -4.16 -9.81 9.26
N VAL A 462 -3.86 -8.54 9.54
CA VAL A 462 -2.70 -7.83 8.97
C VAL A 462 -1.39 -8.50 9.37
N THR A 463 -1.24 -8.94 10.61
CA THR A 463 -0.03 -9.62 11.09
C THR A 463 0.21 -10.90 10.30
N ASP A 464 -0.81 -11.72 10.06
CA ASP A 464 -0.65 -12.94 9.26
C ASP A 464 -0.20 -12.64 7.82
N VAL A 465 -0.69 -11.53 7.23
CA VAL A 465 -0.27 -11.10 5.89
C VAL A 465 1.18 -10.67 5.88
N VAL A 466 1.61 -9.86 6.86
CA VAL A 466 2.99 -9.38 6.90
C VAL A 466 3.95 -10.50 7.29
N ASP A 467 3.61 -11.35 8.25
CA ASP A 467 4.38 -12.54 8.62
C ASP A 467 4.55 -13.50 7.43
N THR A 468 3.54 -13.62 6.55
CA THR A 468 3.65 -14.46 5.35
C THR A 468 4.62 -13.84 4.35
N CYS A 469 4.55 -12.52 4.14
CA CYS A 469 5.55 -11.82 3.33
C CYS A 469 6.93 -12.01 3.92
N GLU A 470 7.09 -11.72 5.21
CA GLU A 470 8.36 -11.85 5.91
C GLU A 470 8.89 -13.27 5.84
N PHE A 471 8.13 -14.31 6.18
CA PHE A 471 8.62 -15.69 6.11
C PHE A 471 9.11 -16.08 4.72
N TYR A 472 8.40 -15.63 3.69
CA TYR A 472 8.83 -15.83 2.31
C TYR A 472 10.20 -15.18 2.07
N PHE A 473 10.48 -14.04 2.70
CA PHE A 473 11.75 -13.32 2.62
C PHE A 473 12.81 -13.79 3.66
N LEU A 474 12.43 -14.33 4.82
CA LEU A 474 13.26 -14.69 5.99
C LEU A 474 14.00 -16.02 5.86
N LEU A 475 13.53 -16.95 5.01
CA LEU A 475 14.21 -18.24 4.83
C LEU A 475 15.67 -18.11 4.35
N LEU A 476 16.15 -16.91 4.00
CA LEU A 476 17.53 -16.66 3.55
C LEU A 476 18.15 -15.32 4.04
N GLN A 477 17.91 -14.93 5.30
CA GLN A 477 18.47 -13.72 5.97
C GLN A 477 18.09 -12.38 5.31
N LEU A 478 17.21 -11.60 5.96
CA LEU A 478 17.08 -10.13 5.97
C LEU A 478 15.68 -9.81 6.55
N SER A 479 15.61 -9.20 7.73
CA SER A 479 14.35 -8.83 8.38
C SER A 479 13.76 -7.59 7.70
N ASN A 480 12.63 -7.76 7.00
CA ASN A 480 11.94 -6.66 6.31
C ASN A 480 11.15 -5.75 7.24
N PHE A 481 11.07 -6.08 8.53
CA PHE A 481 10.30 -5.33 9.51
C PHE A 481 11.12 -4.23 10.13
N MET A 482 10.57 -3.03 10.11
CA MET A 482 11.12 -1.92 10.86
C MET A 482 10.38 -1.73 12.19
N CYS A 483 9.06 -1.53 12.14
CA CYS A 483 8.26 -1.31 13.34
C CYS A 483 6.79 -1.71 13.18
N ARG A 484 6.14 -1.97 14.32
CA ARG A 484 4.69 -2.10 14.48
C ARG A 484 4.15 -0.84 15.15
N ILE A 485 3.13 -0.23 14.55
CA ILE A 485 2.54 1.08 14.95
C ILE A 485 1.02 1.01 15.11
#